data_AF-A0A0C1KHV5-F1
#
_entry.id   AF-A0A0C1KHV5-F1
#
_cell.length_a   1.000
_cell.length_b   1.000
_cell.length_c   1.000
_cell.angle_alpha   90.00
_cell.angle_beta   90.00
_cell.angle_gamma   90.00
#
_symmetry.space_group_name_H-M   'P 1'
#
loop_
_entity.id
_entity.type
_entity.pdbx_description
1 polymer ?
#
loop_
_entity_poly.entity_id
_entity_poly.type
_entity_poly.pdbx_seq_one_letter_code
_entity_poly.pdbx_strand_id
1 'polypeptide(L)'
;MNDTIETTLLLNLFYFEDGCYTRNENFIAAKRRKAIALLDEDADELKEIDPDVAKEYAETISYLDSLSDEEYQSLKEGLIEQVLLN
;
A
#
# COMPACT_ATOMS: atom_id res chain seq x y z
N MET A 1 11.74 1.44 -6.08
CA MET A 1 10.54 2.07 -5.52
C MET A 1 10.73 3.57 -5.57
N ASN A 2 9.70 4.32 -5.92
CA ASN A 2 9.70 5.79 -5.85
C ASN A 2 8.83 6.25 -4.67
N ASP A 3 8.88 7.55 -4.38
CA ASP A 3 8.19 8.16 -3.24
C ASP A 3 6.67 7.95 -3.31
N THR A 4 6.08 7.94 -4.51
CA THR A 4 4.64 7.67 -4.72
C THR A 4 4.27 6.28 -4.26
N ILE A 5 4.96 5.25 -4.77
CA ILE A 5 4.72 3.85 -4.40
C ILE A 5 4.92 3.64 -2.90
N GLU A 6 6.00 4.20 -2.34
CA GLU A 6 6.29 4.11 -0.92
C GLU A 6 5.17 4.75 -0.08
N THR A 7 4.74 5.96 -0.45
CA THR A 7 3.67 6.68 0.24
C THR A 7 2.34 5.92 0.17
N THR A 8 1.94 5.44 -1.02
CA THR A 8 0.72 4.66 -1.19
C THR A 8 0.75 3.40 -0.32
N LEU A 9 1.88 2.66 -0.31
CA LEU A 9 2.02 1.47 0.53
C LEU A 9 1.97 1.81 2.03
N LEU A 10 2.64 2.88 2.47
CA LEU A 10 2.62 3.31 3.87
C LEU A 10 1.21 3.69 4.32
N LEU A 11 0.46 4.44 3.52
CA LEU A 11 -0.94 4.81 3.82
C LEU A 11 -1.88 3.60 3.87
N ASN A 12 -1.53 2.52 3.17
CA ASN A 12 -2.29 1.28 3.19
C ASN A 12 -1.86 0.34 4.32
N LEU A 13 -0.60 0.38 4.74
CA LEU A 13 -0.08 -0.36 5.90
C LEU A 13 -0.45 0.30 7.22
N PHE A 14 -0.60 1.62 7.22
CA PHE A 14 -0.91 2.43 8.38
C PHE A 14 -1.93 3.50 8.00
N TYR A 15 -3.01 3.60 8.78
CA TYR A 15 -4.00 4.65 8.61
C TYR A 15 -3.97 5.58 9.82
N PHE A 16 -4.31 6.85 9.62
CA PHE A 16 -4.35 7.83 10.69
C PHE A 16 -5.72 7.84 11.36
N GLU A 17 -5.78 7.47 12.64
CA GLU A 17 -7.00 7.44 13.45
C GLU A 17 -6.68 7.91 14.87
N ASP A 18 -7.60 8.64 15.51
CA ASP A 18 -7.45 9.12 16.90
C ASP A 18 -6.14 9.88 17.20
N GLY A 19 -5.59 10.57 16.21
CA GLY A 19 -4.38 11.36 16.36
C GLY A 19 -3.07 10.57 16.31
N CYS A 20 -3.13 9.27 15.99
CA CYS A 20 -1.97 8.42 15.80
C CYS A 20 -2.06 7.57 14.51
N TYR A 21 -0.92 7.07 14.06
CA TYR A 21 -0.89 6.07 12.99
C TYR A 21 -1.17 4.69 13.57
N THR A 22 -2.23 4.07 13.09
CA THR A 22 -2.69 2.74 13.47
C THR A 22 -2.38 1.75 12.35
N ARG A 23 -1.98 0.54 12.73
CA ARG A 23 -1.65 -0.53 11.79
C ARG A 23 -2.90 -1.05 11.09
N ASN A 24 -2.87 -1.11 9.76
CA ASN A 24 -3.90 -1.76 8.97
C ASN A 24 -3.65 -3.27 8.91
N GLU A 25 -4.12 -4.02 9.92
CA GLU A 25 -3.87 -5.46 10.01
C GLU A 25 -4.44 -6.24 8.81
N ASN A 26 -5.49 -5.75 8.15
CA ASN A 26 -6.04 -6.37 6.95
C ASN A 26 -5.06 -6.32 5.78
N PHE A 27 -4.43 -5.16 5.55
CA PHE A 27 -3.43 -4.99 4.50
C PHE A 27 -2.11 -5.67 4.86
N ILE A 28 -1.70 -5.60 6.13
CA ILE A 28 -0.49 -6.27 6.64
C ILE A 28 -0.59 -7.79 6.48
N ALA A 29 -1.75 -8.39 6.76
CA ALA A 29 -1.98 -9.82 6.59
C ALA A 29 -2.14 -10.23 5.12
N ALA A 30 -2.39 -9.28 4.21
CA ALA A 30 -2.58 -9.58 2.80
C ALA A 30 -1.31 -10.14 2.16
N LYS A 31 -1.49 -11.20 1.37
CA LYS A 31 -0.50 -11.65 0.39
C LYS A 31 -0.57 -10.76 -0.85
N ARG A 32 0.48 -10.74 -1.66
CA ARG A 32 0.64 -9.86 -2.84
C ARG A 32 -0.64 -9.69 -3.67
N ARG A 33 -1.27 -10.80 -4.09
CA ARG A 33 -2.52 -10.75 -4.88
C ARG A 33 -3.70 -10.12 -4.15
N LYS A 34 -3.82 -10.33 -2.84
CA LYS A 34 -4.90 -9.72 -2.05
C LYS A 34 -4.62 -8.24 -1.79
N ALA A 35 -3.36 -7.84 -1.58
CA ALA A 35 -2.98 -6.44 -1.48
C ALA A 35 -3.27 -5.68 -2.78
N ILE A 36 -2.93 -6.26 -3.94
CA ILE A 36 -3.31 -5.71 -5.24
C ILE A 36 -4.82 -5.55 -5.35
N ALA A 37 -5.60 -6.57 -4.99
CA ALA A 37 -7.06 -6.48 -5.07
C ALA A 37 -7.66 -5.41 -4.14
N LEU A 38 -7.07 -5.17 -2.96
CA LEU A 38 -7.49 -4.10 -2.07
C LEU A 38 -7.17 -2.72 -2.67
N LEU A 39 -5.96 -2.55 -3.20
CA LEU A 39 -5.58 -1.30 -3.88
C LEU A 39 -6.42 -1.03 -5.13
N ASP A 40 -6.81 -2.07 -5.86
CA ASP A 40 -7.65 -1.94 -7.06
C ASP A 40 -9.08 -1.48 -6.70
N GLU A 41 -9.64 -1.99 -5.61
CA GLU A 41 -10.91 -1.54 -5.03
C GLU A 41 -10.83 -0.06 -4.62
N ASP A 42 -9.79 0.33 -3.88
CA ASP A 42 -9.58 1.73 -3.46
C ASP A 42 -9.36 2.65 -4.68
N ALA A 43 -8.60 2.21 -5.69
CA ALA A 43 -8.37 2.97 -6.91
C ALA A 43 -9.66 3.21 -7.68
N ASP A 44 -10.53 2.20 -7.76
CA ASP A 44 -11.84 2.30 -8.41
C ASP A 44 -12.75 3.33 -7.71
N GLU A 45 -12.76 3.35 -6.38
CA GLU A 45 -13.50 4.35 -5.61
C GLU A 45 -12.94 5.76 -5.82
N LEU A 46 -11.60 5.88 -5.88
CA LEU A 46 -10.92 7.16 -6.04
C LEU A 46 -11.04 7.75 -7.45
N LYS A 47 -11.28 6.96 -8.51
CA LYS A 47 -11.35 7.46 -9.89
C LYS A 47 -12.30 8.65 -10.10
N GLU A 48 -13.41 8.69 -9.36
CA GLU A 48 -14.41 9.75 -9.48
C GLU A 48 -14.21 10.88 -8.45
N ILE A 49 -13.38 10.68 -7.43
CA ILE A 49 -13.15 11.60 -6.31
C ILE A 49 -11.83 12.35 -6.49
N ASP A 50 -10.76 11.58 -6.69
CA ASP A 50 -9.39 12.05 -6.89
C ASP A 50 -8.67 11.17 -7.94
N PRO A 51 -8.78 11.53 -9.23
CA PRO A 51 -8.18 10.77 -10.32
C PRO A 51 -6.66 10.72 -10.26
N ASP A 52 -6.01 11.72 -9.66
CA ASP A 52 -4.56 11.76 -9.54
C ASP A 52 -4.10 10.72 -8.52
N VAL A 53 -4.75 10.64 -7.35
CA VAL A 53 -4.47 9.59 -6.36
C VAL A 53 -4.82 8.20 -6.92
N ALA A 54 -5.92 8.06 -7.65
CA ALA A 54 -6.26 6.78 -8.31
C ALA A 54 -5.15 6.31 -9.27
N LYS A 55 -4.46 7.25 -9.94
CA LYS A 55 -3.31 6.94 -10.80
C LYS A 55 -2.08 6.49 -10.01
N GLU A 56 -1.83 7.08 -8.85
CA GLU A 56 -0.76 6.64 -7.93
C GLU A 56 -0.99 5.20 -7.45
N TYR A 57 -2.25 4.86 -7.16
CA TYR A 57 -2.63 3.48 -6.83
C TYR A 57 -2.41 2.53 -8.01
N ALA A 58 -2.80 2.93 -9.23
CA ALA A 58 -2.55 2.13 -10.43
C ALA A 58 -1.06 1.90 -10.71
N GLU A 59 -0.21 2.90 -10.46
CA GLU A 59 1.25 2.76 -10.52
C GLU A 59 1.77 1.77 -9.46
N THR A 60 1.27 1.88 -8.23
CA THR A 60 1.61 0.98 -7.12
C THR A 60 1.19 -0.45 -7.41
N ILE A 61 -0.02 -0.67 -7.92
CA ILE A 61 -0.52 -1.98 -8.35
C ILE A 61 0.39 -2.57 -9.42
N SER A 62 0.76 -1.79 -10.43
CA SER A 62 1.65 -2.24 -11.50
C SER A 62 3.03 -2.64 -10.97
N TYR A 63 3.56 -1.89 -10.00
CA TYR A 63 4.79 -2.26 -9.32
C TYR A 63 4.64 -3.57 -8.54
N LEU A 64 3.59 -3.71 -7.72
CA LEU A 64 3.35 -4.95 -6.95
C LEU A 64 3.13 -6.16 -7.86
N ASP A 65 2.51 -5.98 -9.03
CA ASP A 65 2.29 -7.08 -9.96
C ASP A 65 3.62 -7.59 -10.58
N SER A 66 4.61 -6.69 -10.72
CA SER A 66 5.96 -7.04 -11.19
C SER A 66 6.81 -7.82 -10.18
N LEU A 67 6.41 -7.84 -8.90
CA LEU A 67 7.16 -8.52 -7.84
C LEU A 67 6.74 -10.00 -7.72
N SER A 68 7.68 -10.83 -7.31
CA SER A 68 7.36 -12.13 -6.72
C SER A 68 6.67 -12.00 -5.35
N ASP A 69 6.07 -13.08 -4.87
CA ASP A 69 5.43 -13.10 -3.55
C ASP A 69 6.48 -12.89 -2.43
N GLU A 70 7.70 -13.41 -2.62
CA GLU A 70 8.83 -13.23 -1.70
C GLU A 70 9.32 -11.77 -1.69
N GLU A 71 9.51 -11.15 -2.86
CA GLU A 71 9.92 -9.75 -2.96
C GLU A 71 8.89 -8.80 -2.34
N TYR A 72 7.60 -9.06 -2.56
CA TYR A 72 6.52 -8.32 -1.91
C TYR A 72 6.58 -8.48 -0.39
N GLN A 73 6.79 -9.70 0.12
CA GLN A 73 6.85 -9.92 1.56
C GLN A 73 8.05 -9.19 2.18
N SER A 74 9.23 -9.25 1.57
CA SER A 74 10.42 -8.51 2.03
C SER A 74 10.22 -7.00 1.97
N LEU A 75 9.58 -6.48 0.92
CA LEU A 75 9.24 -5.06 0.81
C LEU A 75 8.30 -4.62 1.95
N LYS A 76 7.22 -5.37 2.17
CA LYS A 76 6.23 -5.08 3.22
C LYS A 76 6.86 -5.09 4.61
N GLU A 77 7.66 -6.11 4.91
CA GLU A 77 8.36 -6.21 6.20
C GLU A 77 9.33 -5.03 6.39
N GLY A 78 10.10 -4.69 5.35
CA GLY A 78 11.03 -3.55 5.39
C GLY A 78 10.34 -2.22 5.68
N LEU A 79 9.19 -1.95 5.04
CA LEU A 79 8.42 -0.72 5.29
C LEU A 79 7.87 -0.66 6.72
N ILE A 80 7.35 -1.79 7.23
CA ILE A 80 6.83 -1.86 8.60
C ILE A 80 7.95 -1.63 9.62
N GLU A 81 9.12 -2.25 9.43
CA GLU A 81 10.28 -2.08 10.32
C GLU A 81 10.78 -0.63 10.33
N GLN A 82 10.84 0.04 9.18
CA GLN A 82 11.23 1.45 9.09
C GLN A 82 10.34 2.35 9.92
N VAL A 83 9.03 2.11 9.96
CA VAL A 83 8.10 2.90 10.78
C VAL A 83 8.26 2.61 12.27
N LEU A 84 8.54 1.37 12.66
CA LEU A 84 8.68 0.98 14.07
C LEU A 84 10.01 1.39 14.71
N LEU A 85 11.05 1.61 13.91
CA LEU A 85 12.39 1.99 14.37
C LEU A 85 12.60 3.52 14.45
N ASN A 86 11.66 4.31 13.93
CA ASN A 86 11.65 5.77 13.97
C ASN A 86 10.67 6.29 15.03
#